data_AF-A0A9D6JK29-F1
#
_entry.id   AF-A0A9D6JK29-F1
#
_cell.length_a   1.000
_cell.length_b   1.000
_cell.length_c   1.000
_cell.angle_alpha   90.00
_cell.angle_beta   90.00
_cell.angle_gamma   90.00
#
_symmetry.space_group_name_H-M   'P 1'
#
loop_
_entity.id
_entity.type
_entity.pdbx_description
1 polymer ?
#
loop_
_entity_poly.entity_id
_entity_poly.type
_entity_poly.pdbx_seq_one_letter_code
_entity_poly.pdbx_strand_id
1 'polypeptide(L)' 'MKAKTQGIDHVMVTVGNLDVAREFYAGILGLEEMECPVKDGQRVWYKIGSQQLH' A
#
# COMPACT_ATOMS: atom_id res chain seq x y z
N MET A 1 -19.98 -15.93 -18.97
CA MET A 1 -18.59 -15.49 -19.25
C MET A 1 -18.07 -14.79 -18.01
N LYS A 2 -16.89 -15.17 -17.48
CA LYS A 2 -16.23 -14.37 -16.42
C LYS A 2 -15.59 -13.14 -17.07
N ALA A 3 -15.74 -11.97 -16.47
CA ALA A 3 -14.99 -10.79 -16.88
C ALA A 3 -13.48 -11.08 -16.76
N LYS A 4 -12.69 -10.70 -17.78
CA LYS A 4 -11.23 -10.90 -17.78
C LYS A 4 -10.53 -10.08 -16.68
N THR A 5 -11.13 -8.97 -16.29
CA THR A 5 -10.65 -8.08 -15.22
C THR A 5 -11.65 -8.11 -14.08
N GLN A 6 -11.18 -8.39 -12.87
CA GLN A 6 -12.03 -8.49 -11.67
C GLN A 6 -12.05 -7.18 -10.87
N GLY A 7 -11.04 -6.33 -11.02
CA GLY A 7 -10.93 -5.05 -10.32
C GLY A 7 -9.48 -4.61 -10.18
N ILE A 8 -9.26 -3.62 -9.31
CA ILE A 8 -7.93 -3.19 -8.87
C ILE A 8 -7.50 -4.11 -7.73
N ASP A 9 -6.33 -4.71 -7.87
CA ASP A 9 -5.72 -5.52 -6.80
C ASP A 9 -5.05 -4.62 -5.76
N HIS A 10 -4.14 -3.75 -6.22
CA HIS A 10 -3.47 -2.73 -5.41
C HIS A 10 -3.04 -1.53 -6.28
N VAL A 11 -2.66 -0.44 -5.65
CA VAL A 11 -2.05 0.73 -6.30
C VAL A 11 -0.65 0.95 -5.72
N MET A 12 0.34 1.19 -6.59
CA MET A 12 1.70 1.55 -6.19
C MET A 12 1.92 3.05 -6.33
N VAL A 13 2.50 3.69 -5.31
CA VAL A 13 2.88 5.10 -5.32
C VAL A 13 4.37 5.24 -5.00
N THR A 14 5.14 5.74 -5.97
CA THR A 14 6.54 6.11 -5.72
C THR A 14 6.60 7.39 -4.90
N VAL A 15 7.34 7.35 -3.79
CA VAL A 15 7.54 8.48 -2.88
C VAL A 15 9.01 8.90 -2.84
N GLY A 16 9.27 10.17 -2.55
CA GLY A 16 10.64 10.69 -2.43
C GLY A 16 11.34 10.29 -1.13
N ASN A 17 10.57 10.08 -0.05
CA ASN A 17 11.07 9.65 1.25
C ASN A 17 10.05 8.71 1.91
N LEU A 18 10.48 7.49 2.24
CA LEU A 18 9.61 6.44 2.75
C LEU A 18 9.13 6.72 4.19
N ASP A 19 9.97 7.32 5.02
CA ASP A 19 9.63 7.60 6.43
C ASP A 19 8.61 8.73 6.53
N VAL A 20 8.76 9.77 5.71
CA VAL A 20 7.74 10.84 5.60
C VAL A 20 6.42 10.27 5.08
N ALA A 21 6.47 9.34 4.12
CA ALA A 21 5.28 8.66 3.64
C ALA A 21 4.61 7.81 4.73
N ARG A 22 5.37 7.13 5.59
CA ARG A 22 4.83 6.41 6.76
C ARG A 22 4.12 7.32 7.74
N GLU A 23 4.71 8.46 8.09
CA GLU A 23 4.07 9.44 8.96
C GLU A 23 2.75 9.95 8.37
N PHE A 24 2.69 10.14 7.06
CA PHE A 24 1.47 10.55 6.38
C PHE A 24 0.41 9.43 6.34
N TYR A 25 0.74 8.27 5.78
CA TYR A 25 -0.23 7.19 5.56
C TYR A 25 -0.65 6.50 6.85
N ALA A 26 0.28 6.14 7.74
CA ALA A 26 -0.07 5.51 9.00
C ALA A 26 -0.46 6.52 10.08
N GLY A 27 0.23 7.67 10.15
CA GLY A 27 0.02 8.65 11.22
C GLY A 27 -1.17 9.58 10.97
N ILE A 28 -1.19 10.27 9.83
CA ILE A 28 -2.24 11.27 9.53
C ILE A 28 -3.51 10.59 9.00
N LEU A 29 -3.37 9.64 8.06
CA LEU A 29 -4.52 8.95 7.47
C LEU A 29 -4.96 7.73 8.29
N GLY A 30 -4.15 7.26 9.25
CA GLY A 30 -4.51 6.14 10.11
C GLY A 30 -4.58 4.80 9.37
N LEU A 31 -3.88 4.65 8.24
CA LEU A 31 -3.87 3.39 7.50
C LEU A 31 -3.11 2.31 8.26
N GLU A 32 -3.64 1.08 8.21
CA GLU A 32 -3.04 -0.09 8.85
C GLU A 32 -1.87 -0.60 7.98
N GLU A 33 -0.64 -0.53 8.51
CA GLU A 33 0.53 -1.11 7.85
C GLU A 33 0.46 -2.64 7.86
N MET A 34 0.84 -3.25 6.74
CA MET A 34 0.85 -4.69 6.53
C MET A 34 2.28 -5.20 6.33
N GLU A 35 2.51 -6.48 6.63
CA GLU A 35 3.81 -7.11 6.35
C GLU A 35 4.10 -7.08 4.84
N CYS A 36 5.19 -6.41 4.46
CA CYS A 36 5.61 -6.36 3.07
C CYS A 36 6.09 -7.76 2.64
N PRO A 37 5.58 -8.30 1.51
CA PRO A 37 6.05 -9.58 0.98
C PRO A 37 7.54 -9.57 0.62
N VAL A 38 8.07 -8.39 0.30
CA VAL A 38 9.46 -8.16 -0.07
C VAL A 38 10.17 -7.41 1.05
N LYS A 39 11.06 -8.10 1.77
CA LYS A 39 11.80 -7.53 2.91
C LYS A 39 13.07 -6.80 2.46
N ASP A 40 12.92 -5.83 1.56
CA ASP A 40 14.03 -5.01 1.04
C ASP A 40 14.19 -3.67 1.79
N GLY A 41 13.26 -3.33 2.68
CA GLY A 41 13.24 -2.09 3.46
C GLY A 41 12.92 -0.83 2.65
N GLN A 42 12.63 -0.97 1.36
CA GLN A 42 12.40 0.15 0.43
C GLN A 42 10.92 0.37 0.11
N ARG A 43 10.04 -0.47 0.68
CA ARG A 43 8.61 -0.49 0.40
C ARG A 43 7.83 -0.63 1.69
N VAL A 44 6.61 -0.13 1.68
CA VAL A 44 5.66 -0.25 2.77
C VAL A 44 4.30 -0.59 2.17
N TRP A 45 3.54 -1.45 2.83
CA TRP A 45 2.20 -1.83 2.36
C TRP A 45 1.17 -1.40 3.38
N TYR A 46 0.04 -0.88 2.91
CA TYR A 46 -1.08 -0.50 3.76
C TYR A 46 -2.37 -1.16 3.29
N LYS A 47 -3.23 -1.47 4.25
CA LYS A 47 -4.57 -1.98 4.01
C LYS A 47 -5.56 -0.83 3.82
N ILE A 48 -6.34 -0.90 2.75
CA ILE A 48 -7.46 0.03 2.49
C ILE A 48 -8.70 -0.80 2.17
N GLY A 49 -9.46 -1.16 3.20
CA GLY A 49 -10.65 -2.02 3.04
C GLY A 49 -10.26 -3.39 2.48
N SER A 50 -10.72 -3.69 1.26
CA SER A 50 -10.39 -4.92 0.52
C SER A 50 -9.28 -4.74 -0.53
N GLN A 51 -8.66 -3.56 -0.60
CA GLN A 51 -7.54 -3.24 -1.49
C GLN A 51 -6.30 -2.92 -0.67
N GLN A 52 -5.18 -2.76 -1.37
CA GLN A 52 -3.87 -2.45 -0.78
C GLN A 52 -3.24 -1.22 -1.46
N LEU A 53 -2.46 -0.50 -0.67
CA LEU A 53 -1.56 0.56 -1.12
C LEU A 53 -0.12 0.10 -0.92
N HIS A 54 0.69 0.25 -1.96
CA HIS A 54 2.12 -0.06 -2.00
C HIS A 54 2.92 1.23 -2.24
#